data_AF-A0A2V9KGG1-F1
#
_entry.id   AF-A0A2V9KGG1-F1
#
_cell.length_a   1.000
_cell.length_b   1.000
_cell.length_c   1.000
_cell.angle_alpha   90.00
_cell.angle_beta   90.00
_cell.angle_gamma   90.00
#
_symmetry.space_group_name_H-M   'P 1'
#
loop_
_entity.id
_entity.type
_entity.pdbx_description
1 polymer ?
#
loop_
_entity_poly.entity_id
_entity_poly.type
_entity_poly.pdbx_seq_one_letter_code
_entity_poly.pdbx_strand_id
1 'polypeptide(L)' 'MRAGSASGTVGTWPRCVVLTFDVERDGHISNTQIIQSSGIEEVDRSALRAVLASNPLGPLPADYSGGKVSVQFYFDFQRH' A
#
# COMPACT_ATOMS: atom_id res chain seq x y z
N MET A 1 -17.24 -17.72 -23.97
CA MET A 1 -16.39 -18.01 -22.80
C MET A 1 -15.03 -17.34 -22.96
N ARG A 2 -14.78 -16.20 -22.31
CA ARG A 2 -13.43 -15.74 -21.96
C ARG A 2 -13.53 -15.03 -20.61
N ALA A 3 -12.64 -15.43 -19.71
CA ALA A 3 -12.61 -15.06 -18.30
C ALA A 3 -12.46 -13.55 -18.10
N GLY A 4 -13.20 -13.01 -17.13
CA GLY A 4 -13.01 -11.66 -16.62
C GLY A 4 -11.77 -11.62 -15.75
N SER A 5 -10.70 -11.02 -16.26
CA SER A 5 -9.57 -10.60 -15.44
C SER A 5 -9.93 -9.23 -14.86
N ALA A 6 -10.22 -9.19 -13.56
CA ALA A 6 -10.42 -7.95 -12.83
C ALA A 6 -9.10 -7.17 -12.80
N SER A 7 -8.86 -6.35 -13.82
CA SER A 7 -7.92 -5.24 -13.74
C SER A 7 -8.64 -4.14 -12.98
N GLY A 8 -8.48 -4.13 -11.66
CA GLY A 8 -8.91 -3.02 -10.81
C GLY A 8 -8.21 -1.76 -11.29
N THR A 9 -8.81 -1.08 -12.25
CA THR A 9 -8.40 0.27 -12.63
C THR A 9 -8.78 1.11 -11.43
N VAL A 10 -7.80 1.35 -10.55
CA VAL A 10 -7.89 2.44 -9.59
C VAL A 10 -8.27 3.65 -10.41
N GLY A 11 -9.49 4.14 -10.18
CA GLY A 11 -9.97 5.30 -10.92
C GLY A 11 -8.91 6.38 -10.76
N THR A 12 -8.59 7.12 -11.82
CA THR A 12 -7.64 8.23 -11.74
C THR A 12 -8.27 9.33 -10.88
N TRP A 13 -8.27 9.15 -9.57
CA TRP A 13 -8.80 10.10 -8.60
C TRP A 13 -7.73 11.17 -8.46
N PRO A 14 -8.00 12.40 -8.94
CA PRO A 14 -7.05 13.49 -8.79
C PRO A 14 -6.86 13.70 -7.28
N ARG A 15 -5.64 13.46 -6.78
CA ARG A 15 -5.21 13.50 -5.36
C ARG A 15 -5.29 12.20 -4.55
N CYS A 16 -5.25 11.03 -5.18
CA CYS A 16 -4.94 9.79 -4.48
C CYS A 16 -3.43 9.61 -4.34
N VAL A 17 -2.95 9.16 -3.17
CA VAL A 17 -1.60 8.56 -3.04
C VAL A 17 -1.74 7.06 -3.13
N VAL A 18 -0.94 6.43 -3.98
CA VAL A 18 -0.84 4.97 -4.05
C VAL A 18 0.57 4.57 -3.67
N LEU A 19 0.70 3.68 -2.70
CA LEU A 19 1.98 3.17 -2.24
C LEU A 19 1.95 1.65 -2.12
N THR A 20 3.13 1.05 -2.22
CA THR A 20 3.34 -0.38 -1.97
C THR A 20 4.38 -0.55 -0.89
N PHE A 21 4.25 -1.63 -0.13
CA PHE A 21 5.27 -2.10 0.80
C PHE A 21 5.14 -3.61 0.99
N ASP A 22 6.21 -4.23 1.42
CA ASP A 22 6.24 -5.64 1.77
C ASP A 22 6.16 -5.79 3.28
N VAL A 23 5.36 -6.75 3.75
CA VAL A 23 5.31 -7.18 5.14
C VAL A 23 6.03 -8.53 5.22
N GLU A 24 7.18 -8.54 5.85
CA GLU A 24 7.97 -9.74 6.11
C GLU A 24 7.26 -10.65 7.12
N ARG A 25 7.68 -11.91 7.21
CA ARG A 25 7.05 -12.92 8.09
C ARG A 25 6.98 -12.51 9.55
N ASP A 26 7.95 -11.75 10.04
CA ASP A 26 8.01 -11.24 11.42
C ASP A 26 7.21 -9.95 11.63
N GLY A 27 6.55 -9.44 10.59
CA GLY A 27 5.76 -8.21 10.62
C GLY A 27 6.56 -6.96 10.26
N HIS A 28 7.86 -7.06 9.97
CA HIS A 28 8.64 -5.89 9.53
C HIS A 28 8.18 -5.41 8.16
N ILE A 29 8.05 -4.10 8.03
CA ILE A 29 7.77 -3.46 6.74
C ILE A 29 9.08 -3.21 5.99
N SER A 30 9.12 -3.63 4.72
CA SER A 30 10.24 -3.42 3.79
C SER A 30 9.75 -2.88 2.44
N ASN A 31 10.67 -2.49 1.57
CA ASN A 31 10.41 -2.10 0.18
C ASN A 31 9.25 -1.08 -0.01
N THR A 32 9.18 -0.05 0.85
CA THR A 32 8.14 0.97 0.77
C THR A 32 8.38 1.93 -0.39
N GLN A 33 7.40 2.09 -1.28
CA GLN A 33 7.51 2.91 -2.49
C GLN A 33 6.18 3.61 -2.80
N ILE A 34 6.23 4.87 -3.24
CA ILE A 34 5.08 5.56 -3.82
C ILE A 34 4.99 5.18 -5.30
N ILE A 35 3.86 4.57 -5.69
CA ILE A 35 3.56 4.20 -7.08
C ILE A 35 2.84 5.35 -7.80
N GLN A 36 2.03 6.11 -7.07
CA GLN A 36 1.35 7.29 -7.59
C GLN A 36 1.35 8.40 -6.54
N SER A 37 1.92 9.54 -6.89
CA SER A 37 1.91 10.76 -6.08
C SER A 37 0.56 11.46 -6.20
N SER A 38 0.13 12.08 -5.11
CA SER A 38 -1.05 12.98 -5.10
C SER A 38 -0.82 14.30 -5.83
N GLY A 39 0.44 14.62 -6.17
CA GLY A 39 0.87 15.95 -6.62
C GLY A 39 1.06 16.96 -5.49
N ILE A 40 0.86 16.56 -4.23
CA ILE A 40 1.08 17.39 -3.03
C ILE A 40 2.10 16.68 -2.14
N GLU A 41 3.30 17.24 -2.05
CA GLU A 41 4.41 16.61 -1.34
C GLU A 41 4.09 16.33 0.15
N GLU A 42 3.36 17.23 0.81
CA GLU A 42 2.97 17.06 2.21
C GLU A 42 2.04 15.85 2.42
N VAL A 43 1.16 15.57 1.46
CA VAL A 43 0.26 14.40 1.50
C VAL A 43 1.06 13.12 1.27
N ASP A 44 1.95 13.13 0.27
CA ASP A 44 2.83 11.99 -0.03
C ASP A 44 3.74 11.63 1.16
N ARG A 45 4.37 12.63 1.79
CA ARG A 45 5.19 12.43 2.99
C ARG A 45 4.37 11.89 4.16
N SER A 46 3.15 12.41 4.36
CA SER A 46 2.26 11.94 5.42
C SER A 46 1.86 10.47 5.20
N ALA A 47 1.56 10.08 3.96
CA ALA A 47 1.26 8.69 3.61
C ALA A 47 2.44 7.75 3.90
N LEU A 48 3.67 8.13 3.51
CA LEU A 48 4.87 7.37 3.84
C LEU A 48 5.08 7.25 5.36
N ARG A 49 4.90 8.34 6.11
CA ARG A 49 5.06 8.34 7.57
C ARG A 49 4.04 7.43 8.24
N ALA A 50 2.81 7.37 7.75
CA ALA A 50 1.79 6.47 8.29
C ALA A 50 2.18 4.98 8.15
N VAL A 51 2.71 4.59 6.98
CA VAL A 51 3.21 3.23 6.75
C VAL A 51 4.37 2.92 7.66
N LEU A 52 5.37 3.80 7.72
CA LEU A 52 6.56 3.61 8.56
C LEU A 52 6.22 3.59 10.06
N ALA A 53 5.24 4.38 10.49
CA ALA A 53 4.77 4.38 11.88
C ALA A 53 4.05 3.07 12.27
N SER A 54 3.59 2.30 11.28
CA SER A 54 2.97 0.99 11.50
C SER A 54 3.99 -0.14 11.59
N ASN A 55 5.30 0.14 11.46
CA ASN A 55 6.36 -0.87 11.52
C ASN A 55 6.84 -1.08 12.97
N PRO A 56 6.86 -2.33 13.49
CA PRO A 56 6.40 -3.57 12.86
C PRO A 56 4.89 -3.78 13.00
N LEU A 57 4.32 -4.51 12.04
CA LEU A 57 2.99 -5.07 12.12
C LEU A 57 2.99 -6.38 12.91
N GLY A 58 1.82 -7.00 13.07
CA GLY A 58 1.74 -8.37 13.56
C GLY A 58 2.43 -9.35 12.61
N PRO A 59 3.02 -10.44 13.14
CA PRO A 59 3.66 -11.46 12.30
C PRO A 59 2.63 -12.13 11.40
N LEU A 60 3.09 -12.65 10.26
CA LEU A 60 2.24 -13.41 9.36
C LEU A 60 1.79 -14.72 10.04
N PRO A 61 0.57 -15.23 9.74
CA PRO A 61 0.11 -16.51 10.25
C PRO A 61 1.12 -17.63 9.95
N ALA A 62 1.30 -18.56 10.89
CA ALA A 62 2.30 -19.62 10.79
C ALA A 62 2.03 -20.59 9.61
N ASP A 63 0.77 -20.70 9.20
CA ASP A 63 0.28 -21.46 8.05
C ASP A 63 0.51 -20.74 6.70
N TYR A 64 0.93 -19.47 6.72
CA TYR A 64 1.30 -18.75 5.51
C TYR A 64 2.64 -19.26 4.97
N SER A 65 2.61 -19.94 3.82
CA SER A 65 3.80 -20.55 3.22
C SER A 65 4.78 -19.54 2.63
N GLY A 66 4.37 -18.29 2.40
CA GLY A 66 5.22 -17.23 1.84
C GLY A 66 6.17 -16.61 2.87
N GLY A 67 7.25 -15.98 2.37
CA GLY A 67 8.20 -15.23 3.20
C GLY A 67 7.75 -13.80 3.51
N LYS A 68 6.87 -13.24 2.66
CA LYS A 68 6.35 -11.87 2.76
C LYS A 68 5.02 -11.70 2.02
N VAL A 69 4.31 -10.64 2.34
CA VAL A 69 3.10 -10.20 1.62
C VAL A 69 3.33 -8.80 1.07
N SER A 70 3.10 -8.60 -0.23
CA SER A 70 3.11 -7.27 -0.84
C SER A 70 1.73 -6.62 -0.71
N VAL A 71 1.70 -5.41 -0.15
CA VAL A 71 0.47 -4.65 0.11
C VAL A 71 0.48 -3.41 -0.78
N GLN A 72 -0.62 -3.18 -1.49
CA GLN A 72 -0.90 -1.92 -2.17
C GLN A 72 -1.94 -1.15 -1.37
N PHE A 73 -1.62 0.11 -1.02
CA PHE A 73 -2.45 0.96 -0.19
C PHE A 73 -2.79 2.26 -0.91
N TYR A 74 -4.03 2.72 -0.71
CA TYR A 74 -4.59 3.91 -1.35
C TYR A 74 -5.01 4.90 -0.27
N PHE A 75 -4.48 6.12 -0.30
CA PHE A 75 -4.96 7.24 0.49
C PHE A 75 -5.83 8.13 -0.38
N ASP A 76 -7.14 8.13 -0.11
CA ASP A 76 -8.06 9.12 -0.65
C ASP A 76 -8.22 10.27 0.34
N PHE A 77 -7.75 11.46 -0.03
CA PHE A 77 -8.00 12.67 0.74
C PHE A 77 -9.25 13.38 0.20
N GLN A 78 -10.44 12.88 0.55
CA GLN A 78 -11.69 13.62 0.37
C GLN A 78 -11.69 14.77 1.39
N ARG A 79 -11.44 16.00 0.95
CA ARG A 79 -11.77 17.17 1.76
C ARG A 79 -13.28 17.42 1.62
N HIS A 80 -14.05 17.07 2.65
CA HIS A 80 -15.44 17.51 2.80
C HIS A 80 -15.51 19.02 3.06
#